data_AF-A0AAU2SNK3-F1
#
_entry.id   AF-A0AAU2SNK3-F1
#
_cell.length_a   1.000
_cell.length_b   1.000
_cell.length_c   1.000
_cell.angle_alpha   90.00
_cell.angle_beta   90.00
_cell.angle_gamma   90.00
#
_symmetry.space_group_name_H-M   'P 1'
#
loop_
_entity.id
_entity.type
_entity.pdbx_description
1 polymer ?
#
loop_
_entity_poly.entity_id
_entity_poly.type
_entity_poly.pdbx_seq_one_letter_code
_entity_poly.pdbx_strand_id
1 'polypeptide(L)'
;MAWTRDQMAARAAAELTDGSYVNLGIGLPTLIPGHLPPGVHVVLHSENGILGAMQVSQNGDLANWMISGKMVKGMGGATDLAHGARRVIVLMDHTAKNGSPKILRDCTLPLTGEGRVHRVITDLGVLDITDNGLALVETAPGVSVESTTAPTDAPVHQDGTTTAH
;
A
#
# COMPACT_ATOMS: atom_id res chain seq x y z
N MET A 1 -14.33 10.29 7.42
CA MET A 1 -13.10 10.64 8.19
C MET A 1 -12.01 9.66 7.78
N ALA A 2 -10.75 10.11 7.68
CA ALA A 2 -9.62 9.23 7.35
C ALA A 2 -9.47 8.09 8.38
N TRP A 3 -9.04 6.90 7.94
CA TRP A 3 -8.76 5.77 8.80
C TRP A 3 -7.57 6.04 9.73
N THR A 4 -7.65 5.48 10.93
CA THR A 4 -6.51 5.36 11.82
C THR A 4 -5.58 4.24 11.33
N ARG A 5 -4.34 4.24 11.84
CA ARG A 5 -3.37 3.15 11.59
C ARG A 5 -3.91 1.77 11.95
N ASP A 6 -4.70 1.69 13.00
CA ASP A 6 -5.31 0.44 13.45
C ASP A 6 -6.39 -0.04 12.48
N GLN A 7 -7.23 0.88 11.98
CA GLN A 7 -8.23 0.59 10.95
C GLN A 7 -7.60 0.19 9.61
N MET A 8 -6.50 0.82 9.22
CA MET A 8 -5.74 0.41 8.03
C MET A 8 -5.15 -1.00 8.18
N ALA A 9 -4.61 -1.33 9.36
CA ALA A 9 -4.11 -2.66 9.65
C ALA A 9 -5.23 -3.72 9.61
N ALA A 10 -6.40 -3.40 10.16
CA ALA A 10 -7.57 -4.26 10.08
C ALA A 10 -8.04 -4.48 8.63
N ARG A 11 -8.06 -3.42 7.81
CA ARG A 11 -8.43 -3.55 6.41
C ARG A 11 -7.43 -4.40 5.63
N ALA A 12 -6.15 -4.26 5.91
CA ALA A 12 -5.11 -5.09 5.30
C ALA A 12 -5.18 -6.55 5.75
N ALA A 13 -5.55 -6.81 7.02
CA ALA A 13 -5.77 -8.17 7.52
C ALA A 13 -6.89 -8.88 6.74
N ALA A 14 -7.92 -8.15 6.29
CA ALA A 14 -8.99 -8.69 5.47
C ALA A 14 -8.56 -9.10 4.04
N GLU A 15 -7.35 -8.72 3.60
CA GLU A 15 -6.77 -9.22 2.34
C GLU A 15 -6.15 -10.61 2.48
N LEU A 16 -5.94 -11.09 3.70
CA LEU A 16 -5.25 -12.35 3.97
C LEU A 16 -6.22 -13.52 4.03
N THR A 17 -5.82 -14.64 3.44
CA THR A 17 -6.59 -15.90 3.44
C THR A 17 -6.00 -16.90 4.44
N ASP A 18 -6.83 -17.81 4.96
CA ASP A 18 -6.33 -18.87 5.84
C ASP A 18 -5.25 -19.71 5.15
N GLY A 19 -4.19 -20.05 5.89
CA GLY A 19 -3.00 -20.74 5.40
C GLY A 19 -2.01 -19.89 4.59
N SER A 20 -2.25 -18.58 4.45
CA SER A 20 -1.35 -17.71 3.67
C SER A 20 0.03 -17.61 4.31
N TYR A 21 1.07 -17.71 3.48
CA TYR A 21 2.43 -17.32 3.84
C TYR A 21 2.58 -15.84 3.54
N VAL A 22 2.71 -15.06 4.59
CA VAL A 22 2.81 -13.61 4.47
C VAL A 22 4.11 -13.17 5.05
N ASN A 23 4.66 -12.16 4.43
CA ASN A 23 5.77 -11.45 4.98
C ASN A 23 5.24 -10.10 5.46
N LEU A 24 5.75 -9.53 6.55
CA LEU A 24 5.33 -8.21 7.04
C LEU A 24 6.54 -7.29 7.22
N GLY A 25 6.49 -6.11 6.59
CA GLY A 25 7.50 -5.08 6.77
C GLY A 25 7.37 -4.39 8.13
N ILE A 26 8.43 -3.76 8.59
CA ILE A 26 8.46 -3.09 9.89
C ILE A 26 7.53 -1.86 9.95
N GLY A 27 6.94 -1.60 11.13
CA GLY A 27 6.10 -0.42 11.38
C GLY A 27 4.61 -0.74 11.27
N LEU A 28 3.87 0.01 10.45
CA LEU A 28 2.42 -0.15 10.31
C LEU A 28 1.97 -1.60 10.01
N PRO A 29 2.64 -2.36 9.12
CA PRO A 29 2.23 -3.74 8.81
C PRO A 29 2.36 -4.71 9.98
N THR A 30 3.16 -4.41 11.02
CA THR A 30 3.30 -5.31 12.19
C THR A 30 2.06 -5.30 13.08
N LEU A 31 1.09 -4.41 12.84
CA LEU A 31 -0.20 -4.41 13.53
C LEU A 31 -1.17 -5.45 12.93
N ILE A 32 -0.98 -5.87 11.68
CA ILE A 32 -1.90 -6.73 10.92
C ILE A 32 -2.25 -8.05 11.66
N PRO A 33 -1.30 -8.78 12.27
CA PRO A 33 -1.61 -10.04 12.96
C PRO A 33 -2.65 -9.89 14.09
N GLY A 34 -2.73 -8.71 14.71
CA GLY A 34 -3.71 -8.43 15.78
C GLY A 34 -5.16 -8.28 15.29
N HIS A 35 -5.37 -8.19 13.97
CA HIS A 35 -6.67 -7.95 13.35
C HIS A 35 -7.13 -9.09 12.43
N LEU A 36 -6.48 -10.25 12.49
CA LEU A 36 -6.87 -11.40 11.68
C LEU A 36 -8.30 -11.84 12.01
N PRO A 37 -9.16 -12.10 10.99
CA PRO A 37 -10.50 -12.62 11.24
C PRO A 37 -10.48 -13.96 11.98
N PRO A 38 -11.53 -14.31 12.74
CA PRO A 38 -11.66 -15.63 13.35
C PRO A 38 -11.52 -16.74 12.30
N GLY A 39 -10.68 -17.73 12.58
CA GLY A 39 -10.42 -18.86 11.68
C GLY A 39 -9.41 -18.59 10.56
N VAL A 40 -8.79 -17.41 10.52
CA VAL A 40 -7.68 -17.11 9.61
C VAL A 40 -6.35 -17.26 10.35
N HIS A 41 -5.56 -18.26 9.94
CA HIS A 41 -4.21 -18.48 10.40
C HIS A 41 -3.23 -18.18 9.28
N VAL A 42 -2.17 -17.42 9.57
CA VAL A 42 -1.13 -17.10 8.58
C VAL A 42 0.23 -17.50 9.12
N VAL A 43 1.10 -17.94 8.22
CA VAL A 43 2.51 -18.19 8.55
C VAL A 43 3.30 -16.93 8.22
N LEU A 44 3.90 -16.33 9.24
CA LEU A 44 4.79 -15.18 9.06
C LEU A 44 6.15 -15.70 8.59
N HIS A 45 6.47 -15.46 7.32
CA HIS A 45 7.79 -15.73 6.78
C HIS A 45 8.67 -14.50 7.00
N SER A 46 9.77 -14.64 7.74
CA SER A 46 10.67 -13.53 8.06
C SER A 46 11.83 -13.44 7.08
N GLU A 47 11.54 -13.23 5.79
CA GLU A 47 12.54 -12.80 4.81
C GLU A 47 12.07 -11.58 3.96
N ASN A 48 11.29 -10.66 4.58
CA ASN A 48 10.75 -9.35 4.08
C ASN A 48 9.58 -9.39 3.07
N GLY A 49 8.49 -8.60 3.10
CA GLY A 49 7.54 -8.12 4.13
C GLY A 49 6.48 -7.16 3.54
N ILE A 50 5.13 -7.22 3.71
CA ILE A 50 4.16 -6.15 3.31
C ILE A 50 4.82 -4.79 3.60
N LEU A 51 5.09 -4.00 2.57
CA LEU A 51 6.02 -2.88 2.69
C LEU A 51 5.27 -1.59 2.99
N GLY A 52 5.86 -0.77 3.87
CA GLY A 52 5.61 0.66 3.81
C GLY A 52 6.24 1.26 2.56
N ALA A 53 5.63 2.29 2.01
CA ALA A 53 6.16 3.02 0.85
C ALA A 53 6.29 4.53 1.13
N MET A 54 7.29 5.12 0.48
CA MET A 54 7.46 6.58 0.41
C MET A 54 6.72 7.12 -0.82
N GLN A 55 6.86 6.45 -1.96
CA GLN A 55 6.12 6.73 -3.18
C GLN A 55 5.66 5.42 -3.84
N VAL A 56 4.52 5.47 -4.50
CA VAL A 56 4.04 4.44 -5.45
C VAL A 56 3.60 5.15 -6.72
N SER A 57 3.99 4.65 -7.89
CA SER A 57 3.53 5.19 -9.17
C SER A 57 2.30 4.46 -9.71
N GLN A 58 1.64 5.06 -10.71
CA GLN A 58 0.44 4.51 -11.35
C GLN A 58 0.64 3.14 -12.02
N ASN A 59 1.88 2.81 -12.41
CA ASN A 59 2.29 1.53 -12.98
C ASN A 59 2.83 0.56 -11.92
N GLY A 60 2.76 0.92 -10.63
CA GLY A 60 3.15 0.04 -9.52
C GLY A 60 4.64 0.01 -9.20
N ASP A 61 5.41 1.03 -9.60
CA ASP A 61 6.78 1.18 -9.11
C ASP A 61 6.75 1.57 -7.64
N LEU A 62 7.67 0.99 -6.88
CA LEU A 62 7.79 1.21 -5.44
C LEU A 62 9.07 1.97 -5.14
N ALA A 63 9.00 3.03 -4.34
CA ALA A 63 10.18 3.65 -3.74
C ALA A 63 10.01 3.74 -2.21
N ASN A 64 10.94 3.14 -1.45
CA ASN A 64 10.80 3.09 0.01
C ASN A 64 12.11 3.06 0.84
N TRP A 65 13.30 3.15 0.22
CA TRP A 65 14.58 2.95 0.93
C TRP A 65 15.45 4.21 1.06
N MET A 66 15.25 5.23 0.21
CA MET A 66 16.07 6.46 0.19
C MET A 66 15.22 7.73 0.09
N ILE A 67 15.60 8.77 0.85
CA ILE A 67 15.10 10.15 0.70
C ILE A 67 16.30 11.10 0.65
N SER A 68 16.37 11.96 -0.38
CA SER A 68 17.37 13.06 -0.48
C SER A 68 18.83 12.61 -0.26
N GLY A 69 19.21 11.47 -0.87
CA GLY A 69 20.56 10.91 -0.75
C GLY A 69 20.91 10.31 0.61
N LYS A 70 19.98 10.34 1.58
CA LYS A 70 20.13 9.70 2.89
C LYS A 70 19.39 8.36 2.89
N MET A 71 20.13 7.30 3.22
CA MET A 71 19.57 5.97 3.44
C MET A 71 18.72 5.99 4.71
N VAL A 72 17.41 5.73 4.57
CA VAL A 72 16.48 5.76 5.70
C VAL A 72 16.34 4.36 6.31
N LYS A 73 16.42 3.34 5.46
CA LYS A 73 16.49 1.91 5.81
C LYS A 73 17.36 1.25 4.73
N GLY A 74 18.32 0.40 5.10
CA GLY A 74 19.16 -0.30 4.11
C GLY A 74 18.30 -1.04 3.09
N MET A 75 18.72 -1.06 1.81
CA MET A 75 17.93 -1.61 0.70
C MET A 75 17.35 -3.01 0.97
N GLY A 76 18.07 -3.83 1.77
CA GLY A 76 17.58 -5.09 2.35
C GLY A 76 16.88 -6.03 1.35
N GLY A 77 16.13 -7.01 1.84
CA GLY A 77 15.32 -7.87 0.95
C GLY A 77 13.99 -7.23 0.51
N ALA A 78 13.86 -5.89 0.54
CA ALA A 78 12.68 -5.21 0.02
C ALA A 78 12.57 -5.38 -1.50
N THR A 79 13.72 -5.41 -2.19
CA THR A 79 13.80 -5.74 -3.62
C THR A 79 13.45 -7.21 -3.85
N ASP A 80 13.98 -8.15 -3.06
CA ASP A 80 13.66 -9.58 -3.19
C ASP A 80 12.19 -9.89 -2.90
N LEU A 81 11.57 -9.23 -1.92
CA LEU A 81 10.13 -9.32 -1.70
C LEU A 81 9.36 -8.89 -2.93
N ALA A 82 9.65 -7.67 -3.42
CA ALA A 82 8.88 -7.08 -4.51
C ALA A 82 8.95 -7.97 -5.76
N HIS A 83 10.05 -8.68 -5.96
CA HIS A 83 10.24 -9.62 -7.07
C HIS A 83 9.65 -11.02 -6.82
N GLY A 84 9.73 -11.54 -5.59
CA GLY A 84 9.35 -12.92 -5.26
C GLY A 84 7.90 -13.10 -4.81
N ALA A 85 7.22 -12.02 -4.42
CA ALA A 85 5.83 -12.10 -3.96
C ALA A 85 4.85 -12.22 -5.14
N ARG A 86 3.92 -13.18 -5.02
CA ARG A 86 2.80 -13.32 -5.99
C ARG A 86 1.87 -12.12 -5.99
N ARG A 87 1.75 -11.41 -4.87
CA ARG A 87 0.93 -10.21 -4.69
C ARG A 87 1.61 -9.29 -3.69
N VAL A 88 1.79 -8.03 -4.07
CA VAL A 88 2.40 -6.99 -3.24
C VAL A 88 1.34 -5.96 -2.90
N ILE A 89 1.05 -5.84 -1.61
CA ILE A 89 0.16 -4.82 -1.06
C ILE A 89 1.01 -3.84 -0.27
N VAL A 90 0.82 -2.55 -0.54
CA VAL A 90 1.51 -1.46 0.16
C VAL A 90 0.54 -0.82 1.16
N LEU A 91 1.01 -0.64 2.39
CA LEU A 91 0.30 0.11 3.43
C LEU A 91 1.03 1.42 3.72
N MET A 92 0.35 2.55 3.52
CA MET A 92 0.98 3.87 3.72
C MET A 92 -0.04 5.00 3.91
N ASP A 93 0.35 6.08 4.60
CA ASP A 93 -0.44 7.33 4.56
C ASP A 93 -0.49 7.86 3.11
N HIS A 94 -1.65 8.40 2.69
CA HIS A 94 -1.95 8.81 1.32
C HIS A 94 -1.10 10.02 0.89
N THR A 95 -0.87 10.95 1.81
CA THR A 95 -0.02 12.13 1.63
C THR A 95 1.15 12.12 2.61
N ALA A 96 2.19 12.87 2.28
CA ALA A 96 3.28 13.15 3.21
C ALA A 96 2.84 14.18 4.27
N LYS A 97 3.63 14.36 5.32
CA LYS A 97 3.32 15.31 6.42
C LYS A 97 3.13 16.76 5.97
N ASN A 98 3.73 17.13 4.84
CA ASN A 98 3.60 18.46 4.23
C ASN A 98 2.42 18.55 3.24
N GLY A 99 1.59 17.50 3.14
CA GLY A 99 0.46 17.41 2.22
C GLY A 99 0.81 17.00 0.80
N SER A 100 2.08 16.78 0.45
CA SER A 100 2.44 16.37 -0.91
C SER A 100 1.93 14.96 -1.23
N PRO A 101 1.50 14.70 -2.48
CA PRO A 101 1.04 13.38 -2.89
C PRO A 101 2.18 12.36 -2.77
N LYS A 102 1.82 11.12 -2.46
CA LYS A 102 2.74 9.97 -2.45
C LYS A 102 2.37 8.91 -3.49
N ILE A 103 1.17 9.00 -4.05
CA ILE A 103 0.73 8.20 -5.19
C ILE A 103 0.87 9.10 -6.42
N LEU A 104 1.78 8.74 -7.31
CA LEU A 104 2.30 9.61 -8.37
C LEU A 104 2.09 9.01 -9.76
N ARG A 105 2.23 9.85 -10.79
CA ARG A 105 2.34 9.35 -12.17
C ARG A 105 3.61 8.51 -12.34
N ASP A 106 4.73 9.07 -11.90
CA ASP A 106 6.05 8.46 -11.92
C ASP A 106 6.73 8.73 -10.57
N CYS A 107 7.42 7.74 -10.02
CA CYS A 107 8.20 7.95 -8.81
C CYS A 107 9.38 8.89 -9.09
N THR A 108 9.66 9.79 -8.15
CA THR A 108 10.80 10.72 -8.22
C THR A 108 11.97 10.30 -7.34
N LEU A 109 11.73 9.36 -6.42
CA LEU A 109 12.74 8.72 -5.59
C LEU A 109 13.32 7.47 -6.26
N PRO A 110 14.54 7.05 -5.91
CA PRO A 110 15.12 5.80 -6.39
C PRO A 110 14.20 4.60 -6.11
N LEU A 111 13.96 3.80 -7.15
CA LEU A 111 13.06 2.67 -7.07
C LEU A 111 13.66 1.54 -6.21
N THR A 112 12.76 0.84 -5.52
CA THR A 112 12.97 -0.45 -4.85
C THR A 112 12.64 -1.59 -5.81
N GLY A 113 11.65 -1.40 -6.66
CA GLY A 113 11.22 -2.35 -7.68
C GLY A 113 10.24 -1.71 -8.67
N GLU A 114 10.35 -2.10 -9.94
CA GLU A 114 9.52 -1.63 -11.05
C GLU A 114 8.31 -2.54 -11.25
N GLY A 115 7.11 -1.96 -11.37
CA GLY A 115 5.87 -2.66 -11.69
C GLY A 115 5.50 -3.78 -10.72
N ARG A 116 5.80 -3.64 -9.43
CA ARG A 116 5.62 -4.71 -8.44
C ARG A 116 4.41 -4.54 -7.54
N VAL A 117 3.96 -3.31 -7.30
CA VAL A 117 2.82 -3.04 -6.42
C VAL A 117 1.52 -3.42 -7.13
N HIS A 118 0.65 -4.16 -6.45
CA HIS A 118 -0.65 -4.58 -6.97
C HIS A 118 -1.80 -3.80 -6.34
N ARG A 119 -1.67 -3.43 -5.05
CA ARG A 119 -2.69 -2.70 -4.28
C ARG A 119 -2.02 -1.74 -3.30
N VAL A 120 -2.61 -0.57 -3.12
CA VAL A 120 -2.21 0.43 -2.12
C VAL A 120 -3.39 0.66 -1.18
N ILE A 121 -3.16 0.45 0.11
CA ILE A 121 -4.12 0.75 1.18
C ILE A 121 -3.61 1.98 1.92
N THR A 122 -4.42 3.05 1.93
CA THR A 122 -4.12 4.29 2.63
C THR A 122 -5.13 4.63 3.70
N ASP A 123 -4.89 5.72 4.42
CA ASP A 123 -5.86 6.30 5.36
C ASP A 123 -7.12 6.86 4.68
N LEU A 124 -7.12 7.04 3.35
CA LEU A 124 -8.26 7.59 2.60
C LEU A 124 -9.06 6.53 1.85
N GLY A 125 -8.46 5.39 1.54
CA GLY A 125 -9.12 4.32 0.78
C GLY A 125 -8.14 3.30 0.22
N VAL A 126 -8.61 2.49 -0.71
CA VAL A 126 -7.85 1.42 -1.36
C VAL A 126 -7.84 1.66 -2.87
N LEU A 127 -6.65 1.57 -3.46
CA LEU A 127 -6.44 1.65 -4.89
C LEU A 127 -5.75 0.39 -5.41
N ASP A 128 -6.22 -0.12 -6.54
CA ASP A 128 -5.54 -1.17 -7.29
C ASP A 128 -4.66 -0.57 -8.39
N ILE A 129 -3.53 -1.24 -8.64
CA ILE A 129 -2.71 -1.00 -9.83
C ILE A 129 -3.22 -1.95 -10.91
N THR A 130 -3.66 -1.39 -12.04
CA THR A 130 -4.22 -2.15 -13.17
C THR A 130 -3.50 -1.80 -14.46
N ASP A 131 -3.80 -2.53 -15.53
CA ASP A 131 -3.29 -2.22 -16.87
C ASP A 131 -3.73 -0.83 -17.37
N ASN A 132 -4.81 -0.27 -16.81
CA ASN A 132 -5.33 1.07 -17.12
C ASN A 132 -4.88 2.15 -16.10
N GLY A 133 -3.91 1.84 -15.24
CA GLY A 133 -3.46 2.71 -14.14
C GLY A 133 -4.24 2.47 -12.84
N LEU A 134 -4.45 3.53 -12.07
CA LEU A 134 -5.02 3.44 -10.72
C LEU A 134 -6.54 3.28 -10.72
N ALA A 135 -7.03 2.20 -10.13
CA ALA A 135 -8.46 1.96 -9.91
C ALA A 135 -8.83 2.19 -8.45
N LEU A 136 -9.79 3.07 -8.16
CA LEU A 136 -10.33 3.24 -6.81
C LEU A 136 -11.25 2.06 -6.45
N VAL A 137 -10.90 1.31 -5.41
CA VAL A 137 -11.65 0.12 -4.96
C VAL A 137 -12.67 0.48 -3.89
N GLU A 138 -12.26 1.27 -2.91
CA GLU A 138 -13.10 1.69 -1.78
C GLU A 138 -12.55 2.95 -1.15
N THR A 139 -13.42 3.74 -0.52
CA THR A 139 -13.02 4.86 0.33
C THR A 139 -13.16 4.48 1.80
N ALA A 140 -12.36 5.12 2.65
CA ALA A 140 -12.61 5.07 4.09
C ALA A 140 -14.01 5.66 4.40
N PRO A 141 -14.73 5.18 5.44
CA PRO A 141 -16.08 5.66 5.75
C PRO A 141 -16.18 7.18 5.87
N GLY A 142 -17.09 7.77 5.08
CA GLY A 142 -17.27 9.21 5.04
C GLY A 142 -16.07 9.97 4.45
N VAL A 143 -15.26 9.32 3.61
CA VAL A 143 -14.29 9.96 2.71
C VAL A 143 -14.89 9.91 1.30
N SER A 144 -14.98 11.08 0.65
CA SER A 144 -15.47 11.14 -0.73
C SER A 144 -14.41 10.65 -1.71
N VAL A 145 -14.86 10.21 -2.89
CA VAL A 145 -13.98 9.91 -4.02
C VAL A 145 -13.04 11.09 -4.29
N GLU A 146 -13.59 12.31 -4.39
CA GLU A 146 -12.82 13.52 -4.63
C GLU A 146 -11.72 13.74 -3.58
N SER A 147 -12.01 13.47 -2.31
CA SER A 147 -11.02 13.57 -1.23
C SER A 147 -9.88 12.56 -1.37
N THR A 148 -10.09 11.47 -2.11
CA THR A 148 -9.06 10.46 -2.41
C THR A 148 -8.33 10.79 -3.71
N THR A 149 -9.03 11.28 -4.73
CA THR A 149 -8.43 11.55 -6.05
C THR A 149 -7.69 12.89 -6.11
N ALA A 150 -8.18 13.93 -5.43
CA ALA A 150 -7.53 15.25 -5.43
C ALA A 150 -6.08 15.25 -4.87
N PRO A 151 -5.76 14.49 -3.79
CA PRO A 151 -4.38 14.35 -3.32
C PRO A 151 -3.59 13.21 -4.00
N THR A 152 -4.04 12.71 -5.17
CA THR A 152 -3.32 11.74 -6.00
C THR A 152 -2.80 12.44 -7.27
N ASP A 153 -1.52 12.30 -7.59
CA ASP A 153 -0.88 12.96 -8.75
C ASP A 153 -0.97 12.14 -10.06
N ALA A 154 -1.66 11.00 -10.01
CA ALA A 154 -1.99 10.18 -11.16
C ALA A 154 -3.51 10.15 -11.39
N PRO A 155 -3.97 9.98 -12.66
CA PRO A 155 -5.38 9.76 -12.93
C PRO A 155 -5.88 8.51 -12.21
N VAL A 156 -7.00 8.65 -11.50
CA VAL A 156 -7.68 7.54 -10.83
C VAL A 156 -9.02 7.32 -11.52
N HIS A 157 -9.26 6.09 -11.97
CA HIS A 157 -10.56 5.68 -12.49
C HIS A 157 -11.34 4.93 -11.42
N GLN A 158 -12.67 5.00 -11.50
CA GLN A 158 -13.54 4.17 -10.68
C GLN A 158 -13.82 2.90 -11.46
N ASP A 159 -13.62 1.75 -10.82
CA ASP A 159 -14.11 0.51 -11.39
C ASP A 159 -15.59 0.35 -11.00
N GLY A 160 -16.40 -0.37 -11.79
CA GLY A 160 -17.84 -0.52 -11.56
C GLY A 160 -18.25 -1.16 -10.22
N THR A 161 -17.26 -1.58 -9.43
CA THR A 161 -17.35 -2.17 -8.09
C THR A 161 -16.91 -1.24 -6.96
N THR A 162 -16.61 0.05 -7.22
CA THR A 162 -16.19 0.98 -6.15
C THR A 162 -17.27 1.10 -5.07
N THR A 163 -16.97 0.66 -3.85
CA THR A 163 -17.86 0.81 -2.70
C THR A 163 -17.58 2.17 -2.04
N ALA A 164 -18.45 3.15 -2.28
CA ALA A 164 -18.43 4.43 -1.57
C ALA A 164 -19.25 4.29 -0.27
N HIS A 165 -18.65 4.63 0.88
CA HIS A 165 -19.25 4.56 2.21
C HIS A 165 -19.66 5.93 2.75
#